data_AF-A0A381QKK7-F1
#
_entry.id   AF-A0A381QKK7-F1
#
_cell.length_a   1.000
_cell.length_b   1.000
_cell.length_c   1.000
_cell.angle_alpha   90.00
_cell.angle_beta   90.00
_cell.angle_gamma   90.00
#
_symmetry.space_group_name_H-M   'P 1'
#
loop_
_entity.id
_entity.type
_entity.pdbx_description
1 polymer ?
#
loop_
_entity_poly.entity_id
_entity_poly.type
_entity_poly.pdbx_seq_one_letter_code
_entity_poly.pdbx_strand_id
1 'polypeptide(L)' 'GKYVSLKDTIAGFKAILDGEYDHLPEQAFAMVGSIEEAVEKAKTL' A
#
# COMPACT_ATOMS: atom_id res chain seq x y z
N GLY A 1 -2.74 -13.36 8.85
CA GLY A 1 -2.78 -13.02 7.41
C GLY A 1 -4.00 -12.18 7.14
N LYS A 2 -3.93 -11.28 6.15
CA LYS A 2 -5.06 -10.42 5.78
C LYS A 2 -5.55 -10.82 4.39
N TYR A 3 -6.86 -10.95 4.26
CA TYR A 3 -7.49 -11.17 2.97
C TYR A 3 -7.74 -9.81 2.33
N VAL A 4 -7.27 -9.63 1.11
CA VAL A 4 -7.45 -8.42 0.31
C VAL A 4 -8.28 -8.79 -0.89
N SER A 5 -9.33 -8.01 -1.17
CA SER A 5 -10.16 -8.30 -2.33
C SER A 5 -9.37 -8.03 -3.62
N LEU A 6 -9.70 -8.76 -4.70
CA LEU A 6 -9.07 -8.54 -6.00
C LEU A 6 -9.17 -7.08 -6.47
N LYS A 7 -10.32 -6.45 -6.20
CA LYS A 7 -10.57 -5.05 -6.57
C LYS A 7 -9.60 -4.12 -5.84
N ASP A 8 -9.38 -4.33 -4.55
CA ASP A 8 -8.50 -3.48 -3.74
C ASP A 8 -7.03 -3.72 -4.11
N THR A 9 -6.65 -4.97 -4.42
CA THR A 9 -5.31 -5.28 -4.93
C THR A 9 -5.04 -4.53 -6.25
N ILE A 10 -5.95 -4.61 -7.21
CA ILE A 10 -5.78 -3.94 -8.51
C ILE A 10 -5.71 -2.42 -8.33
N ALA A 11 -6.59 -1.84 -7.50
CA ALA A 11 -6.59 -0.40 -7.24
C ALA A 11 -5.29 0.07 -6.58
N GLY A 12 -4.81 -0.64 -5.56
CA GLY A 12 -3.58 -0.31 -4.86
C GLY A 12 -2.34 -0.39 -5.76
N PHE A 13 -2.21 -1.47 -6.53
CA PHE A 13 -1.08 -1.60 -7.47
C PHE A 13 -1.13 -0.57 -8.60
N LYS A 14 -2.32 -0.22 -9.09
CA LYS A 14 -2.47 0.83 -10.10
C LYS A 14 -1.97 2.19 -9.56
N ALA A 15 -2.40 2.58 -8.37
CA ALA A 15 -1.99 3.84 -7.76
C ALA A 15 -0.49 3.88 -7.44
N ILE A 16 0.14 2.73 -7.10
CA ILE A 16 1.61 2.61 -7.01
C ILE A 16 2.25 2.87 -8.38
N LEU A 17 1.74 2.27 -9.46
CA LEU A 17 2.28 2.45 -10.81
C LEU A 17 2.07 3.88 -11.36
N ASP A 18 0.98 4.53 -10.98
CA ASP A 18 0.68 5.92 -11.31
C ASP A 18 1.52 6.91 -10.47
N GLY A 19 2.33 6.42 -9.51
CA GLY A 19 3.26 7.21 -8.69
C GLY A 19 2.60 7.95 -7.52
N GLU A 20 1.33 7.64 -7.20
CA GLU A 20 0.58 8.34 -6.14
C GLU A 20 1.22 8.14 -4.75
N TYR A 21 1.96 7.05 -4.55
CA TYR A 21 2.58 6.67 -3.27
C TYR A 21 4.11 6.72 -3.27
N ASP A 22 4.75 7.34 -4.27
CA ASP A 22 6.22 7.42 -4.38
C ASP A 22 6.88 8.19 -3.21
N HIS A 23 6.08 8.98 -2.49
CA HIS A 23 6.52 9.71 -1.30
C HIS A 23 6.59 8.84 -0.04
N LEU A 24 6.05 7.61 -0.08
CA LEU A 24 6.08 6.69 1.07
C LEU A 24 7.41 5.93 1.12
N PRO A 25 7.98 5.68 2.30
CA PRO A 25 9.19 4.87 2.44
C PRO A 25 8.92 3.41 2.04
N GLU A 26 9.90 2.75 1.42
CA GLU A 26 9.76 1.36 0.94
C GLU A 26 9.36 0.38 2.07
N GLN A 27 9.81 0.64 3.31
CA GLN A 27 9.46 -0.15 4.49
C GLN A 27 7.95 -0.13 4.83
N ALA A 28 7.22 0.88 4.36
CA ALA A 28 5.78 0.99 4.55
C ALA A 28 5.01 -0.10 3.79
N PHE A 29 5.55 -0.59 2.66
CA PHE A 29 4.93 -1.62 1.83
C PHE A 29 5.24 -3.05 2.30
N ALA A 30 6.14 -3.21 3.26
CA ALA A 30 6.49 -4.53 3.77
C ALA A 30 5.43 -5.07 4.74
N MET A 31 4.98 -6.31 4.52
CA MET A 31 4.07 -7.05 5.40
C MET A 31 2.72 -6.37 5.66
N VAL A 32 2.21 -5.61 4.69
CA VAL A 32 0.88 -4.98 4.74
C VAL A 32 -0.12 -5.72 3.85
N GLY A 33 -1.41 -5.59 4.16
CA GLY A 33 -2.49 -6.14 3.34
C GLY A 33 -2.90 -5.18 2.23
N SER A 34 -3.65 -4.14 2.59
CA SER A 34 -4.11 -3.11 1.65
C SER A 34 -3.12 -1.95 1.54
N ILE A 35 -3.30 -1.11 0.52
CA ILE A 35 -2.50 0.10 0.33
C ILE A 35 -2.71 1.12 1.45
N GLU A 36 -3.91 1.17 2.04
CA GLU A 36 -4.22 2.03 3.18
C GLU A 36 -3.36 1.69 4.39
N GLU A 37 -3.09 0.41 4.62
CA GLU A 37 -2.17 -0.01 5.68
C GLU A 37 -0.74 0.43 5.42
N ALA A 38 -0.31 0.46 4.15
CA ALA A 38 0.99 1.02 3.79
C ALA A 38 1.05 2.50 4.15
N VAL A 39 -0.01 3.26 3.82
CA VAL A 39 -0.13 4.68 4.18
C VAL A 39 -0.14 4.88 5.70
N GLU A 40 -0.86 4.05 6.45
CA GLU A 40 -0.88 4.14 7.92
C GLU A 40 0.49 3.82 8.53
N LYS A 41 1.15 2.77 8.04
CA LYS A 41 2.49 2.37 8.52
C LYS A 41 3.53 3.45 8.23
N ALA A 42 3.45 4.09 7.07
CA ALA A 42 4.32 5.20 6.70
C ALA A 42 4.24 6.39 7.66
N LYS A 43 3.10 6.63 8.33
CA LYS A 43 2.97 7.70 9.35
C LYS A 43 3.80 7.46 10.60
N THR A 44 4.24 6.22 10.83
CA THR A 44 4.97 5.80 12.03
C THR A 44 6.45 5.51 11.77
N LEU A 45 6.91 5.72 10.53
CA LEU A 45 8.28 5.56 10.07
C LEU A 45 8.92 6.94 9.89
#